data_AF-A0A924U8C6-F1
#
_entry.id   AF-A0A924U8C6-F1
#
_cell.length_a   1.000
_cell.length_b   1.000
_cell.length_c   1.000
_cell.angle_alpha   90.00
_cell.angle_beta   90.00
_cell.angle_gamma   90.00
#
_symmetry.space_group_name_H-M   'P 1'
#
loop_
_entity.id
_entity.type
_entity.pdbx_description
1 polymer ?
#
loop_
_entity_poly.entity_id
_entity_poly.type
_entity_poly.pdbx_seq_one_letter_code
_entity_poly.pdbx_strand_id
1 'polypeptide(L)' 'MSDSDLVKLYSGQILALAADFPLLGRLEAAEGTARKRSPLCGSTVTVDVTVANGRVTGFAQDVKACAL' A
#
# COMPACT_ATOMS: atom_id res chain seq x y z
N MET A 1 7.02 18.22 -19.37
CA MET A 1 6.40 16.88 -19.23
C MET A 1 5.27 16.83 -20.25
N SER A 2 5.29 15.89 -21.18
CA SER A 2 4.26 15.84 -22.23
C SER A 2 2.96 15.25 -21.66
N ASP A 3 1.80 15.60 -22.21
CA ASP A 3 0.51 15.01 -21.80
C ASP A 3 0.52 13.48 -21.89
N SER A 4 1.26 12.93 -22.85
CA SER A 4 1.48 11.47 -22.98
C SER A 4 2.18 10.87 -21.76
N ASP A 5 3.08 11.60 -21.10
CA ASP A 5 3.78 11.11 -19.91
C ASP A 5 2.83 11.07 -18.70
N LEU A 6 1.91 12.04 -18.59
CA LEU A 6 0.89 12.07 -17.54
C LEU A 6 -0.18 10.99 -17.72
N VAL A 7 -0.59 10.74 -18.96
CA VAL A 7 -1.55 9.66 -19.29
C VAL A 7 -0.96 8.27 -19.03
N LYS A 8 0.36 8.09 -19.18
CA LYS A 8 1.05 6.85 -18.79
C LYS A 8 1.14 6.71 -17.27
N LEU A 9 1.43 7.81 -16.56
CA LEU A 9 1.53 7.84 -15.10
C LEU A 9 0.18 7.58 -14.40
N TYR A 10 -0.91 8.10 -14.96
CA TYR A 10 -2.28 7.82 -14.55
C TYR A 10 -2.98 6.92 -15.57
N SER A 11 -2.29 5.86 -15.99
CA SER A 11 -2.97 4.81 -16.73
C SER A 11 -4.17 4.32 -15.91
N GLY A 12 -5.24 3.92 -16.59
CA GLY A 12 -6.45 3.42 -15.90
C GLY A 12 -6.15 2.27 -14.93
N GLN A 13 -5.06 1.51 -15.15
CA GLN A 13 -4.61 0.45 -14.25
C GLN A 13 -4.07 0.98 -12.91
N ILE A 14 -3.29 2.07 -12.92
CA ILE A 14 -2.76 2.67 -11.68
C ILE A 14 -3.90 3.24 -10.85
N LEU A 15 -4.83 3.94 -11.50
CA LEU A 15 -6.03 4.46 -10.85
C LEU A 15 -6.92 3.35 -10.27
N ALA A 16 -7.06 2.22 -10.98
CA ALA A 16 -7.82 1.08 -10.47
C ALA A 16 -7.16 0.45 -9.22
N LEU A 17 -5.83 0.30 -9.21
CA LEU A 17 -5.09 -0.23 -8.06
C LEU A 17 -5.11 0.72 -6.86
N ALA A 18 -5.08 2.04 -7.11
CA ALA A 18 -5.18 3.05 -6.06
C ALA A 18 -6.60 3.13 -5.47
N ALA A 19 -7.63 2.80 -6.25
CA ALA A 19 -9.01 2.78 -5.78
C ALA A 19 -9.35 1.55 -4.94
N ASP A 20 -8.69 0.42 -5.20
CA ASP A 20 -8.99 -0.87 -4.55
C ASP A 20 -7.72 -1.52 -3.99
N PHE A 21 -7.27 -1.01 -2.84
CA PHE A 21 -6.17 -1.63 -2.12
C PHE A 21 -6.63 -2.96 -1.53
N PRO A 22 -5.97 -4.09 -1.88
CA PRO A 22 -6.34 -5.39 -1.32
C PRO A 22 -5.90 -5.50 0.15
N LEU A 23 -6.59 -6.37 0.90
CA LEU A 23 -6.22 -6.74 2.27
C LEU A 23 -6.16 -5.55 3.25
N LEU A 24 -7.11 -4.62 3.10
CA LEU A 24 -7.25 -3.48 4.02
C LEU A 24 -7.65 -3.93 5.43
N GLY A 25 -7.06 -3.28 6.43
CA GLY A 25 -7.35 -3.52 7.84
C GLY A 25 -6.11 -3.95 8.61
N ARG A 26 -6.34 -4.67 9.72
CA ARG A 26 -5.31 -5.13 10.66
C ARG A 26 -5.43 -6.63 10.84
N LEU A 27 -4.32 -7.30 11.14
CA LEU A 27 -4.36 -8.71 11.55
C LEU A 27 -4.55 -8.76 13.07
N GLU A 28 -5.53 -9.53 13.54
CA GLU A 28 -5.78 -9.75 14.98
C GLU A 28 -4.55 -10.34 15.70
N ALA A 29 -3.84 -11.25 15.05
CA ALA A 29 -2.66 -11.92 15.57
C ALA A 29 -1.40 -11.58 14.75
N ALA A 30 -1.17 -10.30 14.47
CA ALA A 30 0.05 -9.86 13.79
C ALA A 30 1.31 -10.25 14.60
N GLU A 31 2.27 -10.90 13.96
CA GLU A 31 3.58 -11.18 14.55
C GLU A 31 4.54 -10.00 14.37
N GLY A 32 4.32 -9.18 13.35
CA GLY A 32 5.07 -7.96 13.13
C GLY A 32 4.21 -6.86 12.54
N THR A 33 4.43 -5.63 12.99
CA THR A 33 3.81 -4.42 12.46
C THR A 33 4.89 -3.40 12.10
N ALA A 34 4.78 -2.79 10.92
CA ALA A 34 5.61 -1.67 10.52
C ALA A 34 4.76 -0.50 10.02
N ARG A 35 5.09 0.72 10.44
CA ARG A 35 4.46 1.95 9.96
C ARG A 35 5.49 2.89 9.38
N LYS A 36 5.19 3.46 8.20
CA LYS A 36 6.03 4.47 7.56
C LYS A 36 5.19 5.63 7.03
N ARG A 37 5.76 6.83 7.14
CA ARG A 37 5.20 8.07 6.60
C ARG A 37 6.19 8.70 5.64
N SER A 38 5.74 9.08 4.45
CA SER A 38 6.51 9.87 3.52
C SER A 38 6.50 11.34 3.96
N PRO A 39 7.66 11.97 4.20
CA PRO A 39 7.73 13.37 4.61
C PRO A 39 7.34 14.33 3.48
N LEU A 40 7.44 13.91 2.22
CA LEU A 40 7.21 14.77 1.05
C LEU A 40 5.72 14.98 0.76
N CYS A 41 4.91 13.93 0.86
CA CYS A 41 3.49 13.98 0.53
C CYS A 41 2.57 13.67 1.72
N GLY A 42 3.13 13.28 2.87
CA GLY A 42 2.36 12.93 4.06
C GLY A 42 1.72 11.54 4.04
N SER A 43 1.79 10.82 2.91
CA SER A 43 1.28 9.45 2.77
C SER A 43 1.80 8.55 3.90
N THR A 44 0.90 7.78 4.49
CA THR A 44 1.21 6.87 5.60
C THR A 44 0.70 5.48 5.27
N VAL A 45 1.56 4.48 5.47
CA VAL A 45 1.20 3.06 5.31
C VAL A 45 1.58 2.33 6.60
N THR A 46 0.65 1.51 7.08
CA THR A 46 0.91 0.54 8.15
C THR A 46 0.67 -0.86 7.62
N VAL A 47 1.58 -1.78 7.90
CA VAL A 47 1.52 -3.18 7.45
C VAL A 47 1.64 -4.09 8.65
N ASP A 48 0.80 -5.12 8.68
CA ASP A 48 0.88 -6.26 9.57
C ASP A 48 1.27 -7.51 8.80
N VAL A 49 2.09 -8.36 9.41
CA VAL A 49 2.49 -9.66 8.87
C VAL A 49 2.46 -10.77 9.92
N THR A 50 2.21 -11.99 9.46
CA THR A 50 2.53 -13.23 10.17
C THR A 50 3.51 -14.04 9.32
N VAL A 51 4.45 -14.76 9.94
CA VAL A 51 5.53 -15.46 9.25
C VAL A 51 5.66 -16.88 9.79
N ALA A 52 5.54 -17.87 8.91
CA ALA A 52 5.86 -19.26 9.22
C ALA A 52 7.03 -19.73 8.36
N ASN A 53 8.05 -20.33 8.99
CA ASN A 53 9.21 -20.90 8.29
C ASN A 53 9.90 -19.91 7.32
N GLY A 54 10.01 -18.64 7.74
CA GLY A 54 10.60 -17.58 6.92
C GLY A 54 9.74 -17.08 5.76
N ARG A 55 8.46 -17.47 5.68
CA ARG A 55 7.52 -17.03 4.65
C ARG A 55 6.34 -16.28 5.27
N VAL A 56 5.92 -15.18 4.63
CA VAL A 56 4.72 -14.44 5.01
C VAL A 56 3.49 -15.33 4.79
N THR A 57 2.70 -15.54 5.83
CA THR A 57 1.47 -16.35 5.81
C THR A 57 0.21 -15.50 5.97
N GLY A 58 0.34 -14.26 6.42
CA GLY A 58 -0.73 -13.32 6.61
C GLY A 58 -0.23 -11.91 6.36
N PHE A 59 -1.09 -11.08 5.75
CA PHE A 59 -0.78 -9.71 5.41
C PHE A 59 -2.05 -8.86 5.54
N ALA A 60 -1.94 -7.72 6.22
CA ALA A 60 -2.97 -6.68 6.18
C ALA A 60 -2.31 -5.30 6.14
N GLN A 61 -3.02 -4.32 5.58
CA GLN A 61 -2.51 -2.96 5.47
C GLN A 61 -3.55 -1.88 5.77
N ASP A 62 -3.12 -0.80 6.40
CA ASP A 62 -3.86 0.46 6.48
C ASP A 62 -3.11 1.50 5.64
N VAL A 63 -3.72 1.90 4.53
CA VAL A 63 -3.13 2.79 3.53
C VAL A 63 -3.86 4.13 3.56
N LYS A 64 -3.12 5.20 3.83
CA LYS A 64 -3.57 6.58 3.77
C LYS A 64 -2.58 7.35 2.91
N ALA A 65 -2.71 7.19 1.59
CA ALA A 65 -1.76 7.70 0.61
C ALA A 65 -2.48 8.36 -0.56
N CYS A 66 -1.71 9.12 -1.35
CA CYS A 66 -2.12 9.55 -2.69
C CYS A 66 -2.26 8.36 -3.64
N ALA A 67 -2.83 8.60 -4.82
CA ALA A 67 -3.05 7.56 -5.83
C ALA A 67 -1.76 6.98 -6.46
N LEU A 68 -0.58 7.52 -6.08
CA LEU A 68 0.73 7.19 -6.63
C LEU A 68 1.76 7.00 -5.52
#